data_AF-A0A1R3WEG1-F1
#
_entry.id   AF-A0A1R3WEG1-F1
#
_cell.length_a   1.000
_cell.length_b   1.000
_cell.length_c   1.000
_cell.angle_alpha   90.00
_cell.angle_beta   90.00
_cell.angle_gamma   90.00
#
_symmetry.space_group_name_H-M   'P 1'
#
loop_
_entity.id
_entity.type
_entity.pdbx_description
1 polymer ?
#
loop_
_entity_poly.entity_id
_entity_poly.type
_entity_poly.pdbx_seq_one_letter_code
_entity_poly.pdbx_strand_id
1 'polypeptide(L)'
;MKRLAIIVCVLCVLVQPLSKQGIMAVYQLNKAYIASELCENRFIPESDCQGKCHLRKELKKDAEREKESPRQQLGAFDMIAFQAVSLPSAPAIPQKEKNEHCLYLAGAYTSPNFSIFHPPSFLA
;
A
#
# COMPACT_ATOMS: atom_id res chain seq x y z
N MET A 1 13.93 -25.17 -17.84
CA MET A 1 13.87 -25.23 -16.36
C MET A 1 13.90 -23.85 -15.70
N LYS A 2 14.97 -23.03 -15.81
CA LYS A 2 15.05 -21.70 -15.15
C LYS A 2 13.89 -20.74 -15.50
N ARG A 3 13.47 -20.68 -16.77
CA ARG A 3 12.34 -19.84 -17.21
C ARG A 3 11.00 -20.29 -16.63
N LEU A 4 10.77 -21.60 -16.54
CA LEU A 4 9.58 -22.17 -15.90
C LEU A 4 9.54 -21.83 -14.40
N ALA A 5 10.68 -21.95 -13.72
CA ALA A 5 10.78 -21.57 -12.31
C ALA A 5 10.46 -20.09 -12.09
N ILE A 6 10.95 -19.19 -12.95
CA ILE A 6 10.64 -17.75 -12.89
C ILE A 6 9.14 -17.50 -13.11
N ILE A 7 8.53 -18.13 -14.12
CA ILE A 7 7.10 -17.98 -14.41
C ILE A 7 6.26 -18.45 -13.21
N VAL A 8 6.60 -19.61 -12.62
CA VAL A 8 5.91 -20.14 -11.44
C VAL A 8 6.07 -19.18 -10.25
N CYS A 9 7.28 -18.68 -9.98
CA CYS A 9 7.51 -17.72 -8.90
C CYS A 9 6.68 -16.43 -9.08
N VAL A 10 6.61 -15.90 -10.30
CA VAL A 10 5.81 -14.70 -10.60
C VAL A 10 4.32 -14.98 -10.37
N LEU A 11 3.80 -16.11 -10.86
CA LEU A 11 2.40 -16.49 -10.65
C LEU A 11 2.06 -16.65 -9.16
N CYS A 12 2.94 -17.28 -8.37
CA CYS A 12 2.73 -17.43 -6.93
C CYS A 12 2.62 -16.09 -6.19
N VAL A 13 3.36 -15.06 -6.62
CA VAL A 13 3.26 -13.71 -6.04
C VAL A 13 1.96 -13.04 -6.46
N LEU A 14 1.54 -13.19 -7.72
CA LEU A 14 0.31 -12.59 -8.25
C LEU A 14 -0.98 -13.19 -7.66
N VAL A 15 -0.92 -14.40 -7.08
CA VAL A 15 -2.07 -15.02 -6.41
C VAL A 15 -2.35 -14.40 -5.04
N GLN A 16 -1.38 -13.76 -4.40
CA GLN A 16 -1.53 -13.16 -3.05
C GLN A 16 -2.73 -12.19 -2.92
N PRO A 17 -2.99 -11.25 -3.85
CA PRO A 17 -4.13 -10.32 -3.75
C PRO A 17 -5.49 -10.93 -4.16
N LEU A 18 -5.55 -12.18 -4.63
CA LEU A 18 -6.78 -12.74 -5.19
C LEU A 18 -7.81 -13.18 -4.15
N SER A 19 -7.52 -13.13 -2.84
CA SER A 19 -8.46 -13.56 -1.79
C SER A 19 -9.80 -12.82 -1.88
N LYS A 20 -9.77 -11.47 -1.89
CA LYS A 20 -10.96 -10.62 -1.97
C LYS A 20 -11.72 -10.80 -3.29
N GLN A 21 -10.99 -10.97 -4.40
CA GLN A 21 -11.58 -11.23 -5.71
C GLN A 21 -12.26 -12.60 -5.77
N GLY A 22 -11.66 -13.63 -5.16
CA GLY A 22 -12.24 -14.96 -5.04
C GLY A 22 -13.52 -14.98 -4.21
N ILE A 23 -13.54 -14.28 -3.06
CA ILE A 23 -14.75 -14.14 -2.23
C ILE A 23 -15.90 -13.52 -3.04
N MET A 24 -15.61 -12.47 -3.81
CA MET A 24 -16.62 -11.83 -4.66
C MET A 24 -17.09 -12.76 -5.79
N ALA A 25 -16.17 -13.50 -6.42
CA ALA A 25 -16.50 -14.44 -7.48
C ALA A 25 -17.43 -15.56 -6.97
N VAL A 26 -17.12 -16.17 -5.82
CA VAL A 26 -17.95 -17.21 -5.18
C VAL A 26 -19.33 -16.65 -4.84
N TYR A 27 -19.41 -15.43 -4.33
CA TYR A 27 -20.69 -14.77 -4.04
C TYR A 27 -21.54 -14.58 -5.29
N GLN A 28 -20.95 -14.14 -6.40
CA GLN A 28 -21.70 -13.91 -7.64
C GLN A 28 -22.16 -15.22 -8.29
N LEU A 29 -21.30 -16.25 -8.31
CA LEU A 29 -21.62 -17.56 -8.88
C LEU A 29 -22.73 -18.27 -8.08
N ASN A 30 -22.73 -18.14 -6.75
CA ASN A 30 -23.66 -18.85 -5.86
C ASN A 30 -24.67 -17.92 -5.17
N LYS A 31 -24.97 -16.76 -5.77
CA LYS A 31 -25.77 -15.71 -5.12
C LYS A 31 -27.15 -16.22 -4.67
N ALA A 32 -27.81 -17.04 -5.49
CA ALA A 32 -29.12 -17.60 -5.18
C ALA A 32 -29.08 -18.52 -3.94
N TYR A 33 -28.11 -19.44 -3.90
CA TYR A 33 -27.90 -20.34 -2.77
C TYR A 33 -27.53 -19.59 -1.49
N ILE A 34 -26.66 -18.58 -1.59
CA ILE A 34 -26.26 -17.76 -0.44
C ILE A 34 -27.46 -16.98 0.11
N ALA A 35 -28.33 -16.48 -0.77
CA ALA A 35 -29.54 -15.76 -0.37
C ALA A 35 -30.59 -16.68 0.31
N SER A 36 -30.76 -17.91 -0.17
CA SER A 36 -31.76 -18.84 0.38
C SER A 36 -31.31 -19.56 1.65
N GLU A 37 -30.05 -20.00 1.72
CA GLU A 37 -29.57 -20.88 2.80
C GLU A 37 -28.71 -20.14 3.84
N LEU A 38 -27.80 -19.27 3.40
CA LEU A 38 -26.79 -18.64 4.27
C LEU A 38 -27.17 -17.24 4.75
N CYS A 39 -28.19 -16.61 4.16
CA CYS A 39 -28.61 -15.28 4.55
C CYS A 39 -29.33 -15.32 5.90
N GLU A 40 -28.86 -14.50 6.85
CA GLU A 40 -29.46 -14.31 8.17
C GLU A 40 -30.81 -13.58 8.08
N ASN A 41 -31.00 -12.74 7.06
CA ASN A 41 -32.22 -11.94 6.85
C ASN A 41 -33.25 -12.57 5.91
N ARG A 42 -33.09 -13.86 5.53
CA ARG A 42 -33.96 -14.53 4.56
C ARG A 42 -35.44 -14.61 4.94
N PHE A 43 -35.74 -14.54 6.24
CA PHE A 43 -37.10 -14.61 6.78
C PHE A 43 -37.74 -13.22 6.97
N ILE A 44 -36.99 -12.15 6.70
CA ILE A 44 -37.51 -10.79 6.78
C ILE A 44 -38.22 -10.51 5.43
N PRO A 45 -39.55 -10.34 5.43
CA PRO A 45 -40.27 -9.99 4.22
C PRO A 45 -39.74 -8.65 3.66
N GLU A 46 -39.68 -8.54 2.32
CA GLU A 46 -39.18 -7.36 1.61
C GLU A 46 -37.70 -6.99 1.85
N SER A 47 -36.85 -7.93 2.26
CA SER A 47 -35.44 -7.64 2.49
C SER A 47 -34.60 -7.58 1.20
N ASP A 48 -33.96 -6.42 0.94
CA ASP A 48 -33.00 -6.21 -0.17
C ASP A 48 -31.59 -6.79 0.11
N CYS A 49 -31.47 -7.68 1.10
CA CYS A 49 -30.19 -8.22 1.54
C CYS A 49 -29.57 -9.13 0.48
N GLN A 50 -30.32 -10.07 -0.09
CA GLN A 50 -29.85 -10.99 -1.14
C GLN A 50 -28.51 -11.67 -0.81
N GLY A 51 -28.27 -12.02 0.47
CA GLY A 51 -27.01 -12.65 0.91
C GLY A 51 -25.84 -11.69 1.19
N LYS A 52 -26.01 -10.37 1.07
CA LYS A 52 -24.97 -9.35 1.37
C LYS A 52 -24.44 -9.42 2.80
N CYS A 53 -25.25 -9.88 3.76
CA CYS A 53 -24.81 -10.09 5.15
C CYS A 53 -23.70 -11.14 5.24
N HIS A 54 -23.83 -12.24 4.51
CA HIS A 54 -22.83 -13.30 4.44
C HIS A 54 -21.54 -12.82 3.77
N LEU A 55 -21.67 -12.13 2.62
CA LEU A 55 -20.52 -11.52 1.92
C LEU A 55 -19.72 -10.59 2.83
N ARG A 56 -20.41 -9.74 3.60
CA ARG A 56 -19.77 -8.81 4.54
C ARG A 56 -19.02 -9.55 5.65
N LYS A 57 -19.55 -10.67 6.11
CA LYS A 57 -18.93 -11.52 7.17
C LYS A 57 -17.66 -12.18 6.65
N GLU A 58 -17.69 -12.74 5.44
CA GLU A 58 -16.52 -13.32 4.76
C GLU A 58 -15.41 -12.27 4.54
N LEU A 59 -15.76 -11.09 4.02
CA LEU A 59 -14.80 -9.99 3.81
C LEU A 59 -14.17 -9.49 5.11
N LYS A 60 -14.94 -9.42 6.20
CA LYS A 60 -14.41 -9.05 7.52
C LYS A 60 -13.42 -10.08 8.05
N LYS A 61 -13.72 -11.38 7.92
CA LYS A 61 -12.81 -12.46 8.31
C LYS A 61 -11.49 -12.41 7.54
N ASP A 62 -11.54 -12.11 6.23
CA ASP A 62 -10.34 -11.95 5.40
C ASP A 62 -9.50 -10.74 5.87
N ALA A 63 -10.16 -9.61 6.16
CA ALA A 63 -9.48 -8.42 6.67
C ALA A 63 -8.86 -8.62 8.07
N GLU A 64 -9.47 -9.40 8.95
CA GLU A 64 -8.90 -9.75 10.25
C GLU A 64 -7.67 -10.65 10.11
N ARG A 65 -7.70 -11.64 9.23
CA ARG A 65 -6.52 -12.47 8.90
C ARG A 65 -5.37 -11.64 8.33
N GLU A 66 -5.69 -10.59 7.55
CA GLU A 66 -4.69 -9.68 7.01
C GLU A 66 -4.01 -8.86 8.12
N LYS A 67 -4.74 -8.48 9.18
CA LYS A 67 -4.23 -7.74 10.35
C LYS A 67 -3.32 -8.57 11.24
N GLU A 68 -3.57 -9.87 11.34
CA GLU A 68 -2.72 -10.80 12.09
C GLU A 68 -1.41 -11.14 11.33
N SER A 69 -1.28 -10.71 10.07
CA SER A 69 -0.07 -10.93 9.30
C SER A 69 1.04 -9.92 9.70
N PRO A 70 2.30 -10.35 9.88
CA PRO A 70 3.43 -9.48 10.21
C PRO A 70 3.67 -8.34 9.21
N ARG A 71 3.08 -8.43 8.01
CA ARG A 71 3.23 -7.44 6.92
C ARG A 71 2.57 -6.09 7.24
N GLN A 72 1.49 -6.03 8.02
CA GLN A 72 0.82 -4.76 8.30
C GLN A 72 1.53 -3.90 9.35
N GLN A 73 2.41 -4.49 10.18
CA GLN A 73 3.26 -3.69 11.07
C GLN A 73 4.32 -2.85 10.33
N LEU A 74 4.57 -3.10 9.04
CA LEU A 74 5.43 -2.24 8.21
C LEU A 74 4.76 -0.92 7.79
N GLY A 75 3.46 -0.72 8.05
CA GLY A 75 2.77 0.56 7.80
C GLY A 75 3.22 1.69 8.73
N ALA A 76 4.01 1.38 9.77
CA ALA A 76 4.66 2.33 10.66
C ALA A 76 6.16 2.47 10.38
N PHE A 77 6.61 2.27 9.13
CA PHE A 77 7.85 2.90 8.66
C PHE A 77 7.57 4.39 8.44
N ASP A 78 7.20 5.09 9.51
CA ASP A 78 7.27 6.54 9.55
C ASP A 78 8.75 6.89 9.43
N MET A 79 9.05 7.54 8.31
CA MET A 79 10.19 8.41 8.08
C MET A 79 11.57 7.77 8.32
N ILE A 80 12.23 7.46 7.21
CA ILE A 80 13.69 7.28 7.13
C ILE A 80 14.35 8.30 8.07
N ALA A 81 14.90 7.84 9.19
CA ALA A 81 15.73 8.65 10.06
C ALA A 81 16.99 8.99 9.25
N PHE A 82 16.98 10.16 8.60
CA PHE A 82 18.13 10.66 7.87
C PHE A 82 19.21 11.05 8.88
N GLN A 83 20.06 10.09 9.27
CA GLN A 83 21.32 10.43 9.90
C GLN A 83 22.25 10.93 8.80
N ALA A 84 22.45 12.25 8.76
CA ALA A 84 23.46 12.87 7.93
C ALA A 84 24.86 12.42 8.41
N VAL A 85 25.33 11.28 7.91
CA VAL A 85 26.74 10.90 8.06
C VAL A 85 27.54 11.83 7.17
N SER A 86 28.34 12.69 7.78
CA SER A 86 29.33 13.51 7.08
C SER A 86 30.41 12.60 6.51
N LEU A 87 30.27 12.23 5.23
CA LEU A 87 31.36 11.62 4.48
C LEU A 87 32.45 12.67 4.25
N PRO A 88 33.74 12.35 4.52
CA PRO A 88 34.84 13.21 4.12
C PRO A 88 34.84 13.33 2.59
N SER A 89 34.94 14.57 2.11
CA SER A 89 34.93 14.91 0.69
C SER A 89 36.11 14.23 -0.02
N ALA A 90 35.78 13.33 -0.95
CA ALA A 90 36.78 12.85 -1.91
C ALA A 90 37.18 14.00 -2.84
N PRO A 91 38.48 14.14 -3.21
CA PRO A 91 38.89 15.15 -4.17
C PRO A 91 38.21 14.90 -5.52
N ALA A 92 37.59 15.95 -6.06
CA ALA A 92 36.87 15.89 -7.32
C ALA A 92 37.80 15.44 -8.47
N ILE A 93 37.43 14.36 -9.14
CA ILE A 93 38.06 13.95 -10.39
C ILE A 93 37.53 14.89 -11.48
N PRO A 94 38.39 15.58 -12.26
CA PRO A 94 37.91 16.45 -13.32
C PRO A 94 37.28 15.61 -14.43
N GLN A 95 35.95 15.61 -14.53
CA GLN A 95 35.25 15.09 -15.70
C GLN A 95 35.37 16.09 -16.84
N LYS A 96 35.95 15.62 -17.95
CA LYS A 96 35.89 16.32 -19.23
C LYS A 96 34.56 15.99 -19.90
N GLU A 97 33.53 16.77 -19.61
CA GLU A 97 32.22 16.63 -20.27
C GLU A 97 32.24 17.28 -21.66
N LYS A 98 31.91 16.47 -22.66
CA LYS A 98 31.43 16.95 -23.95
C LYS A 98 29.96 16.52 -24.01
N ASN A 99 29.01 17.46 -23.91
CA ASN A 99 27.77 17.41 -24.69
C ASN A 99 26.81 18.58 -24.47
N GLU A 100 26.08 18.81 -25.56
CA GLU A 100 25.20 19.91 -25.91
C GLU A 100 23.80 19.72 -25.31
N HIS A 101 23.59 19.94 -24.01
CA HIS A 101 22.23 20.11 -23.49
C HIS A 101 22.21 21.17 -22.38
N CYS A 102 21.20 22.05 -22.43
CA CYS A 102 21.00 23.13 -21.48
C CYS A 102 20.71 22.53 -20.09
N LEU A 103 21.74 22.36 -19.28
CA LEU A 103 21.60 21.93 -17.90
C LEU A 103 21.03 23.11 -17.10
N TYR A 104 19.84 22.94 -16.54
CA TYR A 104 19.34 23.85 -15.52
C TYR A 104 20.31 23.83 -14.34
N LEU A 105 21.03 24.94 -14.13
CA LEU A 105 21.93 25.10 -12.99
C LEU A 105 21.06 25.45 -11.78
N ALA A 106 20.59 24.42 -11.06
CA ALA A 106 19.98 24.62 -9.75
C ALA A 106 21.05 25.22 -8.83
N GLY A 107 20.88 26.49 -8.44
CA GLY A 107 21.77 27.15 -7.48
C GLY A 107 21.86 26.33 -6.18
N ALA A 108 23.02 26.39 -5.52
CA ALA A 108 23.27 25.62 -4.31
C ALA A 108 22.18 25.93 -3.26
N TYR A 109 21.33 24.93 -2.99
CA TYR A 109 20.27 25.01 -2.01
C TYR A 109 20.89 24.96 -0.61
N THR A 110 21.03 26.11 0.03
CA THR A 110 21.54 26.22 1.40
C THR A 110 20.39 26.17 2.38
N SER A 111 19.92 24.96 2.67
CA SER A 111 19.16 24.51 3.86
C SER A 111 17.91 25.30 4.32
N PRO A 112 16.96 24.67 5.04
CA PRO A 112 15.72 25.34 5.44
C PRO A 112 15.95 26.34 6.58
N ASN A 113 15.39 27.54 6.45
CA ASN A 113 15.39 28.56 7.49
C ASN A 113 14.26 28.28 8.50
N PHE A 114 14.62 27.78 9.68
CA PHE A 114 13.67 27.44 10.75
C PHE A 114 13.11 28.68 11.48
N SER A 115 13.57 29.89 11.16
CA SER A 115 13.10 31.12 11.79
C SER A 115 11.61 31.41 11.55
N ILE A 116 11.03 30.78 10.53
CA ILE A 116 9.65 31.00 10.07
C ILE A 116 8.63 30.21 10.93
N PHE A 117 9.05 29.14 11.61
CA PHE A 117 8.16 28.28 12.40
C PHE A 117 8.27 28.57 13.90
N HIS A 118 7.77 29.73 14.31
CA HIS A 118 7.52 30.01 15.73
C HIS A 118 6.04 30.30 15.93
N PRO A 119 5.38 29.68 16.92
CA PRO A 119 4.00 30.04 17.25
C PRO A 119 3.96 31.52 17.70
N PRO A 120 2.90 32.27 17.33
CA PRO A 120 2.78 33.66 17.74
C PRO A 120 2.79 33.74 19.27
N SER A 121 3.66 34.58 19.82
CA SER A 121 3.71 34.87 21.25
C SER A 121 2.43 35.60 21.65
N PHE A 122 1.53 34.92 22.36
CA PHE A 122 0.45 35.58 23.07
C PHE A 122 1.08 36.51 24.12
N LEU A 123 1.09 37.81 23.83
CA LEU A 123 1.36 38.83 24.84
C LEU A 123 0.12 38.86 25.77
N ALA A 124 0.35 38.50 27.03
CA ALA A 124 -0.53 38.77 28.15
C ALA A 124 -0.28 40.18 28.70
#